data_AF-A0A2S4Z888-F1
#
_entry.id   AF-A0A2S4Z888-F1
#
_cell.length_a   1.000
_cell.length_b   1.000
_cell.length_c   1.000
_cell.angle_alpha   90.00
_cell.angle_beta   90.00
_cell.angle_gamma   90.00
#
_symmetry.space_group_name_H-M   'P 1'
#
loop_
_entity.id
_entity.type
_entity.pdbx_description
1 polymer ?
#
loop_
_entity_poly.entity_id
_entity_poly.type
_entity_poly.pdbx_seq_one_letter_code
_entity_poly.pdbx_strand_id
1 'polypeptide(L)' 'MTQKTPAELRAEAEAALKGPGQRRIKLLAELEAIDAELRPLIREARRMEVSIRRITDLTAVAPNTVRAWARSEAE' A
#
# COMPACT_ATOMS: atom_id res chain seq x y z
N MET A 1 38.45 -2.31 -21.13
CA MET A 1 37.27 -2.18 -20.26
C MET A 1 37.18 -3.43 -19.41
N THR A 2 37.47 -3.34 -18.12
CA THR A 2 37.45 -4.51 -17.22
C THR A 2 36.00 -4.91 -16.97
N GLN A 3 35.64 -6.15 -17.32
CA GLN A 3 34.29 -6.67 -17.15
C GLN A 3 34.07 -7.01 -15.67
N LYS A 4 33.02 -6.45 -15.06
CA LYS A 4 32.66 -6.75 -13.66
C LYS A 4 32.32 -8.23 -13.50
N THR A 5 32.73 -8.82 -12.40
CA THR A 5 32.36 -10.19 -12.04
C THR A 5 30.85 -10.26 -11.69
N PRO A 6 30.22 -11.44 -11.79
CA PRO A 6 28.83 -11.63 -11.37
C PRO A 6 28.56 -11.26 -9.89
N ALA A 7 29.58 -11.31 -9.03
CA ALA A 7 29.45 -10.90 -7.63
C ALA A 7 29.37 -9.37 -7.49
N GLU A 8 30.20 -8.64 -8.23
CA GLU A 8 30.19 -7.17 -8.26
C GLU A 8 28.89 -6.62 -8.84
N LEU A 9 28.36 -7.26 -9.89
CA LEU A 9 27.06 -6.88 -10.47
C LEU A 9 25.91 -7.06 -9.49
N ARG A 10 25.92 -8.13 -8.68
CA ARG A 10 24.91 -8.36 -7.63
C ARG A 10 25.01 -7.30 -6.53
N ALA A 11 26.22 -7.02 -6.04
CA ALA A 11 26.45 -6.02 -5.00
C ALA A 11 26.00 -4.61 -5.46
N GLU A 12 26.25 -4.26 -6.72
CA GLU A 12 25.80 -3.01 -7.31
C GLU A 12 24.26 -2.93 -7.42
N ALA A 13 23.60 -4.02 -7.84
CA ALA A 13 22.15 -4.09 -7.89
C ALA A 13 21.51 -3.95 -6.49
N GLU A 14 22.07 -4.63 -5.48
CA GLU A 14 21.62 -4.52 -4.09
C GLU A 14 21.81 -3.10 -3.54
N ALA A 15 22.98 -2.49 -3.78
CA ALA A 15 23.26 -1.12 -3.37
C ALA A 15 22.29 -0.12 -4.02
N ALA A 16 21.98 -0.30 -5.31
CA ALA A 16 21.02 0.53 -6.04
C ALA A 16 19.59 0.43 -5.49
N LEU A 17 19.18 -0.75 -4.99
CA LEU A 17 17.86 -0.96 -4.39
C LEU A 17 17.72 -0.36 -2.99
N LYS A 18 18.81 -0.27 -2.22
CA LYS A 18 18.77 0.07 -0.79
C LYS A 18 18.07 1.41 -0.52
N GLY A 19 18.43 2.46 -1.26
CA GLY A 19 17.85 3.80 -1.08
C GLY A 19 16.34 3.86 -1.37
N PRO A 20 15.91 3.55 -2.61
CA PRO A 20 14.49 3.48 -2.97
C PRO A 20 13.68 2.51 -2.09
N GLY A 21 14.26 1.35 -1.74
CA GLY A 21 13.63 0.36 -0.87
C GLY A 21 13.36 0.90 0.54
N GLN A 22 14.34 1.54 1.16
CA GLN A 22 14.17 2.19 2.47
C GLN A 22 13.10 3.29 2.43
N ARG A 23 13.06 4.10 1.37
CA ARG A 23 12.03 5.12 1.19
C ARG A 23 10.64 4.50 1.08
N ARG A 24 10.52 3.42 0.30
CA ARG A 24 9.27 2.67 0.15
C ARG A 24 8.78 2.09 1.47
N ILE A 25 9.67 1.53 2.30
CA ILE A 25 9.32 0.99 3.62
C ILE A 25 8.71 2.08 4.51
N LYS A 26 9.32 3.28 4.55
CA LYS A 26 8.81 4.40 5.35
C LYS A 26 7.42 4.84 4.88
N LEU A 27 7.26 5.05 3.57
CA LEU A 27 5.98 5.44 2.99
C LEU A 27 4.89 4.40 3.19
N LEU A 28 5.23 3.11 3.17
CA LEU A 28 4.27 2.04 3.49
C LEU A 28 3.82 2.11 4.95
N ALA A 29 4.70 2.40 5.89
CA ALA A 29 4.33 2.55 7.29
C ALA A 29 3.39 3.75 7.51
N GLU A 30 3.64 4.87 6.82
CA GLU A 30 2.75 6.03 6.84
C GLU A 30 1.39 5.72 6.20
N LEU A 31 1.39 4.99 5.06
CA LEU A 31 0.17 4.54 4.41
C LEU A 31 -0.64 3.59 5.29
N GLU A 32 0.00 2.65 5.98
CA GLU A 32 -0.66 1.72 6.90
C GLU A 32 -1.34 2.46 8.07
N ALA A 33 -0.72 3.53 8.59
CA ALA A 33 -1.33 4.36 9.63
C ALA A 33 -2.60 5.06 9.11
N ILE A 34 -2.54 5.64 7.91
CA ILE A 34 -3.71 6.26 7.25
C ILE A 34 -4.79 5.21 6.98
N ASP A 35 -4.41 4.02 6.51
CA ASP A 35 -5.34 2.92 6.27
C ASP A 35 -6.06 2.48 7.55
N ALA A 36 -5.36 2.48 8.69
CA ALA A 36 -5.97 2.18 9.99
C ALA A 36 -7.05 3.20 10.39
N GLU A 37 -6.82 4.49 10.11
CA GLU A 37 -7.81 5.56 10.32
C GLU A 37 -8.98 5.47 9.33
N LEU A 38 -8.71 5.13 8.06
CA LEU A 38 -9.73 5.04 7.01
C LEU A 38 -10.65 3.82 7.14
N ARG A 39 -10.15 2.68 7.62
CA ARG A 39 -10.91 1.43 7.76
C ARG A 39 -12.30 1.61 8.40
N PRO A 40 -12.43 2.18 9.62
CA PRO A 40 -13.74 2.37 10.26
C PRO A 40 -14.62 3.37 9.49
N LEU A 41 -14.04 4.43 8.93
CA LEU A 41 -14.78 5.43 8.15
C LEU A 41 -15.35 4.85 6.86
N ILE A 42 -14.57 4.01 6.17
CA ILE A 42 -15.01 3.31 4.96
C ILE A 42 -16.10 2.30 5.28
N ARG A 43 -15.98 1.58 6.40
CA ARG A 43 -17.04 0.67 6.87
C ARG A 43 -18.34 1.42 7.09
N GLU A 44 -18.30 2.54 7.80
CA GLU A 44 -19.48 3.35 8.08
C GLU A 44 -20.07 3.96 6.80
N ALA A 45 -19.23 4.51 5.91
CA ALA A 45 -19.67 5.00 4.61
C ALA A 45 -20.38 3.92 3.79
N ARG A 46 -19.92 2.67 3.87
CA ARG A 46 -20.59 1.53 3.22
C ARG A 46 -21.94 1.18 3.85
N ARG A 47 -22.09 1.30 5.18
CA ARG A 47 -23.39 1.15 5.87
C ARG A 47 -24.37 2.26 5.47
N MET A 48 -23.87 3.48 5.25
CA MET A 48 -24.62 4.62 4.71
C MET A 48 -24.79 4.58 3.17
N GLU A 49 -24.61 3.41 2.56
CA GLU A 49 -24.83 3.16 1.13
C GLU A 49 -23.96 3.99 0.16
N VAL A 50 -22.85 4.59 0.63
CA VAL A 50 -21.90 5.25 -0.26
C VAL A 50 -21.29 4.22 -1.21
N SER A 51 -21.34 4.50 -2.52
CA SER A 51 -20.86 3.57 -3.53
C SER A 51 -19.36 3.31 -3.41
N ILE A 52 -18.93 2.06 -3.68
CA ILE A 52 -17.51 1.67 -3.68
C ILE A 52 -16.70 2.58 -4.63
N ARG A 53 -17.27 2.94 -5.78
CA ARG A 53 -16.66 3.88 -6.73
C ARG A 53 -16.37 5.22 -6.05
N ARG A 54 -17.36 5.82 -5.38
CA ARG A 54 -17.19 7.11 -4.70
C ARG A 54 -16.15 7.04 -3.59
N ILE A 55 -16.11 5.94 -2.83
CA ILE A 55 -15.08 5.73 -1.81
C ILE A 55 -13.69 5.65 -2.45
N THR A 56 -13.55 4.87 -3.53
CA THR A 56 -12.29 4.73 -4.27
C THR A 56 -11.82 6.09 -4.82
N ASP A 57 -12.73 6.90 -5.36
CA ASP A 57 -12.42 8.24 -5.89
C ASP A 57 -11.94 9.21 -4.79
N LEU A 58 -12.44 9.05 -3.55
CA LEU A 58 -12.11 9.94 -2.43
C LEU A 58 -10.83 9.53 -1.69
N THR A 59 -10.55 8.22 -1.60
CA THR A 59 -9.50 7.70 -0.73
C THR A 59 -8.36 7.01 -1.49
N ALA A 60 -8.51 6.82 -2.80
CA ALA A 60 -7.63 6.00 -3.64
C ALA A 60 -7.49 4.53 -3.18
N VAL A 61 -8.30 4.08 -2.21
CA VAL A 61 -8.32 2.70 -1.75
C VAL A 61 -8.94 1.82 -2.83
N ALA A 62 -8.23 0.76 -3.23
CA ALA A 62 -8.67 -0.12 -4.30
C ALA A 62 -10.05 -0.75 -3.99
N PRO A 63 -10.91 -0.98 -5.00
CA PRO A 63 -12.26 -1.51 -4.79
C PRO A 63 -12.30 -2.84 -4.01
N ASN A 64 -11.31 -3.72 -4.22
CA ASN A 64 -11.21 -4.98 -3.48
C ASN A 64 -10.88 -4.77 -2.00
N THR A 65 -10.04 -3.78 -1.69
CA THR A 65 -9.70 -3.41 -0.31
C THR A 65 -10.91 -2.79 0.38
N VAL A 66 -11.65 -1.90 -0.30
CA VAL A 66 -12.93 -1.37 0.23
C VAL A 66 -13.91 -2.50 0.57
N ARG A 67 -14.06 -3.49 -0.32
CA ARG A 67 -14.90 -4.68 -0.06
C ARG A 67 -14.39 -5.49 1.13
N ALA A 68 -13.09 -5.65 1.28
CA ALA A 68 -12.50 -6.38 2.40
C ALA A 68 -12.78 -5.68 3.74
N TRP A 69 -12.53 -4.37 3.83
CA TRP A 69 -12.74 -3.60 5.06
C TRP A 69 -14.21 -3.47 5.46
N ALA A 70 -15.12 -3.48 4.48
CA ALA A 70 -16.55 -3.46 4.74
C ALA A 70 -17.12 -4.77 5.30
N ARG A 71 -16.44 -5.92 5.12
CA ARG A 71 -16.94 -7.25 5.53
C ARG A 71 -16.59 -7.66 6.96
N SER A 72 -15.60 -7.01 7.59
CA SER A 72 -14.90 -7.57 8.76
C SER A 72 -15.64 -7.46 10.11
N GLU A 73 -16.97 -7.54 10.14
CA GLU A 73 -17.78 -7.62 11.38
C GLU A 73 -18.82 -8.76 11.34
N ALA A 74 -18.74 -9.68 10.37
CA ALA A 74 -19.65 -10.82 10.28
C ALA A 74 -19.14 -12.11 10.97
N GLU A 75 -18.10 -12.04 11.80
CA GLU A 75 -17.61 -13.13 12.66
C GLU A 75 -17.42 -12.65 14.11
#